data_AF-A0A448X6G6-F1
#
_entry.id   AF-A0A448X6G6-F1
#
_cell.length_a   1.000
_cell.length_b   1.000
_cell.length_c   1.000
_cell.angle_alpha   90.00
_cell.angle_beta   90.00
_cell.angle_gamma   90.00
#
_symmetry.space_group_name_H-M   'P 1'
#
loop_
_entity.id
_entity.type
_entity.pdbx_description
1 polymer ?
#
loop_
_entity_poly.entity_id
_entity_poly.type
_entity_poly.pdbx_seq_one_letter_code
_entity_poly.pdbx_strand_id
1 'polypeptide(L)'
;MTSEASNRRRVKLYTLNDNREWDDTGTGHVSALYTEQNNMALVVISEADGSRLLESKIQPDTAYQKQQATLIVWSESENLDLALSFQEKVGCDDIWEKICNVQGKDPTVLLTQDVIDDSDNADDPDRYASSTSQLNQAIDLPTCELGRLEEIVEVISQGANSQIKKDRLVTTLEQTDYIKQLTELFHKAEDLEDMNSLYHLYEIIRQIIFFNKHALYDVIFAEDKLMDIIGILEYSPAGRKKHREFIRNQATFKEVLPLHNPELVSKIHQTYRVQYIQDCCLPPPCLFDEHTLSTLKSFVSINKIEIISALQEDEGFMCRLFTCLKDPETD
;
A
#
# COMPACT_ATOMS: atom_id res chain seq x y z
N MET A 1 -2.70 -36.12 -15.45
CA MET A 1 -1.84 -35.33 -14.52
C MET A 1 -2.52 -35.32 -13.17
N THR A 2 -1.79 -35.57 -12.08
CA THR A 2 -2.35 -35.49 -10.71
C THR A 2 -2.85 -34.08 -10.43
N SER A 3 -3.96 -33.94 -9.69
CA SER A 3 -4.64 -32.65 -9.43
C SER A 3 -3.73 -31.58 -8.81
N GLU A 4 -2.72 -31.97 -8.04
CA GLU A 4 -1.71 -31.06 -7.47
C GLU A 4 -0.84 -30.38 -8.53
N ALA A 5 -0.37 -31.10 -9.54
CA ALA A 5 0.47 -30.51 -10.59
C ALA A 5 -0.32 -29.55 -11.49
N SER A 6 -1.64 -29.76 -11.59
CA SER A 6 -2.57 -28.91 -12.34
C SER A 6 -2.78 -27.56 -11.66
N ASN A 7 -2.95 -27.55 -10.32
CA ASN A 7 -3.18 -26.30 -9.58
C ASN A 7 -1.93 -25.43 -9.48
N ARG A 8 -0.74 -26.05 -9.35
CA ARG A 8 0.54 -25.35 -9.31
C ARG A 8 0.77 -24.42 -10.50
N ARG A 9 0.24 -24.74 -11.68
CA ARG A 9 0.44 -23.94 -12.91
C ARG A 9 -0.78 -23.12 -13.30
N ARG A 10 -1.84 -23.15 -12.50
CA ARG A 10 -3.11 -22.51 -12.83
C ARG A 10 -3.01 -21.00 -12.59
N VAL A 11 -3.37 -20.22 -13.60
CA VAL A 11 -3.28 -18.75 -13.61
C VAL A 11 -4.54 -18.12 -14.20
N LYS A 12 -4.85 -16.90 -13.76
CA LYS A 12 -5.69 -15.96 -14.51
C LYS A 12 -4.80 -14.96 -15.23
N LEU A 13 -5.12 -14.68 -16.50
CA LEU A 13 -4.44 -13.65 -17.30
C LEU A 13 -5.29 -12.38 -17.27
N TYR A 14 -4.66 -11.24 -17.03
CA TYR A 14 -5.30 -9.94 -17.09
C TYR A 14 -4.59 -9.01 -18.07
N THR A 15 -5.37 -8.12 -18.68
CA THR A 15 -4.90 -7.01 -19.50
C THR A 15 -5.38 -5.69 -18.89
N LEU A 16 -4.53 -4.67 -18.83
CA LEU A 16 -4.95 -3.35 -18.39
C LEU A 16 -5.72 -2.64 -19.51
N ASN A 17 -6.89 -2.07 -19.21
CA ASN A 17 -7.70 -1.32 -20.16
C ASN A 17 -7.48 0.20 -20.08
N ASP A 18 -8.11 0.95 -20.99
CA ASP A 18 -7.98 2.41 -21.09
C ASP A 18 -8.43 3.16 -19.82
N ASN A 19 -9.31 2.56 -19.02
CA ASN A 19 -9.78 3.12 -17.74
C ASN A 19 -8.80 2.82 -16.58
N ARG A 20 -7.65 2.20 -16.87
CA ARG A 20 -6.67 1.71 -15.89
C ARG A 20 -7.24 0.64 -14.95
N GLU A 21 -8.18 -0.17 -15.43
CA GLU A 21 -8.71 -1.33 -14.73
C GLU A 21 -8.21 -2.63 -15.38
N TRP A 22 -8.09 -3.69 -14.58
CA TRP A 22 -7.61 -5.00 -15.05
C TRP A 22 -8.77 -5.87 -15.52
N ASP A 23 -8.82 -6.18 -16.82
CA ASP A 23 -9.82 -7.05 -17.42
C ASP A 23 -9.38 -8.53 -17.37
N ASP A 24 -10.25 -9.42 -16.88
CA ASP A 24 -10.01 -10.87 -16.87
C ASP A 24 -10.12 -11.42 -18.29
N THR A 25 -8.98 -11.83 -18.85
CA THR A 25 -8.90 -12.37 -20.23
C THR A 25 -9.09 -13.89 -20.28
N GLY A 26 -9.10 -14.57 -19.13
CA GLY A 26 -9.31 -16.01 -19.05
C GLY A 26 -8.45 -16.70 -18.00
N THR A 27 -8.84 -17.95 -17.69
CA THR A 27 -8.11 -18.83 -16.78
C THR A 27 -7.45 -19.97 -17.56
N GLY A 28 -6.20 -20.27 -17.24
CA GLY A 28 -5.37 -21.22 -17.97
C GLY A 28 -4.24 -21.83 -17.15
N HIS A 29 -3.43 -22.65 -17.80
CA HIS A 29 -2.19 -23.20 -17.25
C HIS A 29 -0.97 -22.55 -17.91
N VAL A 30 -0.11 -21.93 -17.11
CA VAL A 30 1.11 -21.31 -17.60
C VAL A 30 2.27 -22.30 -17.71
N SER A 31 3.11 -22.13 -18.72
CA SER A 31 4.39 -22.81 -18.87
C SER A 31 5.39 -21.88 -19.55
N ALA A 32 6.63 -21.86 -19.06
CA ALA A 32 7.74 -21.23 -19.80
C ALA A 32 8.49 -22.30 -20.61
N LEU A 33 8.47 -22.14 -21.94
CA LEU A 33 8.95 -23.12 -22.92
C LEU A 33 9.91 -22.45 -23.92
N TYR A 34 10.86 -23.21 -24.45
CA TYR A 34 11.65 -22.75 -25.60
C TYR A 34 10.82 -22.87 -26.88
N THR A 35 10.80 -21.79 -27.65
CA THR A 35 10.24 -21.71 -29.00
C THR A 35 11.16 -22.36 -30.03
N GLU A 36 10.67 -22.57 -31.25
CA GLU A 36 11.47 -23.12 -32.36
C GLU A 36 12.70 -22.26 -32.71
N GLN A 37 12.67 -20.97 -32.34
CA GLN A 37 13.76 -20.01 -32.52
C GLN A 37 14.73 -19.98 -31.32
N ASN A 38 14.65 -20.98 -30.44
CA ASN A 38 15.49 -21.13 -29.24
C ASN A 38 15.37 -19.97 -28.22
N ASN A 39 14.25 -19.26 -28.23
CA ASN A 39 13.91 -18.22 -27.25
C ASN A 39 12.92 -18.77 -26.22
N MET A 40 13.05 -18.39 -24.94
CA MET A 40 12.09 -18.78 -23.91
C MET A 40 10.86 -17.86 -23.94
N ALA A 41 9.66 -18.44 -23.89
CA ALA A 41 8.39 -17.74 -23.90
C ALA A 41 7.46 -18.27 -22.80
N LEU A 42 6.68 -17.36 -22.21
CA LEU A 42 5.54 -17.66 -21.35
C LEU A 42 4.34 -18.02 -22.22
N VAL A 43 3.80 -19.21 -22.03
CA VAL A 43 2.63 -19.72 -22.76
C VAL A 43 1.53 -20.04 -21.76
N VAL A 44 0.32 -19.53 -22.00
CA VAL A 44 -0.88 -19.86 -21.21
C VAL A 44 -1.87 -20.60 -22.10
N ILE A 45 -2.29 -21.79 -21.66
CA ILE A 45 -3.31 -22.60 -22.35
C ILE A 45 -4.62 -22.53 -21.56
N SER A 46 -5.70 -22.15 -22.24
CA SER A 46 -7.05 -21.99 -21.71
C SER A 46 -7.60 -23.29 -21.11
N GLU A 47 -8.21 -23.19 -19.92
CA GLU A 47 -8.95 -24.31 -19.32
C GLU A 47 -10.31 -24.56 -19.99
N ALA A 48 -10.87 -23.54 -20.66
CA ALA A 48 -12.21 -23.61 -21.23
C ALA A 48 -12.26 -24.42 -22.52
N ASP A 49 -11.27 -24.24 -23.39
CA ASP A 49 -11.27 -24.76 -24.76
C ASP A 49 -9.90 -25.27 -25.23
N GLY A 50 -8.85 -25.19 -24.40
CA GLY A 50 -7.49 -25.59 -24.75
C GLY A 50 -6.80 -24.67 -25.76
N SER A 51 -7.40 -23.51 -26.08
CA SER A 51 -6.78 -22.51 -26.93
C SER A 51 -5.59 -21.84 -26.22
N ARG A 52 -4.73 -21.16 -27.00
CA ARG A 52 -3.60 -20.41 -26.46
C ARG A 52 -4.05 -18.99 -26.12
N LEU A 53 -4.06 -18.65 -24.83
CA LEU A 53 -4.43 -17.32 -24.33
C LEU A 53 -3.25 -16.35 -24.41
N LEU A 54 -2.04 -16.84 -24.17
CA LEU A 54 -0.81 -16.03 -24.20
C LEU A 54 0.33 -16.80 -24.85
N GLU A 55 1.12 -16.09 -25.64
CA GLU A 55 2.48 -16.44 -26.03
C GLU A 55 3.33 -15.18 -25.99
N SER A 56 4.04 -14.97 -24.89
CA SER A 56 4.88 -13.79 -24.66
C SER A 56 6.33 -14.23 -24.55
N LYS A 57 7.20 -13.70 -25.41
CA LYS A 57 8.63 -13.97 -25.34
C LYS A 57 9.21 -13.26 -24.12
N ILE A 58 10.01 -13.97 -23.32
CA ILE A 58 10.75 -13.35 -22.22
C ILE A 58 11.91 -12.56 -22.83
N GLN A 59 11.73 -11.24 -22.97
CA GLN A 59 12.79 -10.39 -23.51
C GLN A 59 13.81 -10.04 -22.42
N PRO A 60 15.09 -9.83 -22.76
CA PRO A 60 16.12 -9.47 -21.79
C PRO A 60 15.89 -8.12 -21.09
N ASP A 61 15.20 -7.20 -21.76
CA ASP A 61 15.01 -5.79 -21.41
C ASP A 61 13.62 -5.46 -20.84
N THR A 62 12.64 -6.37 -20.96
CA THR A 62 11.33 -6.19 -20.34
C THR A 62 11.44 -6.16 -18.81
N ALA A 63 10.87 -5.13 -18.20
CA ALA A 63 10.75 -5.03 -16.75
C ALA A 63 9.60 -5.90 -16.23
N TYR A 64 9.92 -7.11 -15.79
CA TYR A 64 8.95 -7.95 -15.08
C TYR A 64 8.94 -7.57 -13.60
N GLN A 65 7.74 -7.50 -13.02
CA GLN A 65 7.55 -7.20 -11.62
C GLN A 65 6.78 -8.34 -10.93
N LYS A 66 7.33 -8.83 -9.83
CA LYS A 66 6.65 -9.78 -8.96
C LYS A 66 5.92 -9.02 -7.86
N GLN A 67 4.61 -9.18 -7.80
CA GLN A 67 3.74 -8.56 -6.80
C GLN A 67 3.06 -9.65 -5.96
N GLN A 68 2.78 -9.36 -4.69
CA GLN A 68 1.92 -10.19 -3.81
C GLN A 68 2.29 -11.69 -3.76
N ALA A 69 3.55 -12.05 -4.06
CA ALA A 69 4.07 -13.42 -4.20
C ALA A 69 3.41 -14.32 -5.27
N THR A 70 2.21 -13.99 -5.77
CA THR A 70 1.45 -14.77 -6.75
C THR A 70 1.09 -13.98 -8.01
N LEU A 71 1.63 -12.77 -8.20
CA LEU A 71 1.41 -11.96 -9.39
C LEU A 71 2.73 -11.68 -10.11
N ILE A 72 2.70 -11.77 -11.43
CA ILE A 72 3.77 -11.30 -12.30
C ILE A 72 3.16 -10.31 -13.29
N VAL A 73 3.65 -9.08 -13.30
CA VAL A 73 3.14 -7.97 -14.13
C VAL A 73 4.26 -7.46 -15.03
N TRP A 74 3.95 -7.16 -16.28
CA TRP A 74 4.89 -6.55 -17.22
C TRP A 74 4.16 -5.83 -18.36
N SER A 75 4.86 -4.92 -19.02
CA SER A 75 4.41 -4.30 -20.27
C SER A 75 4.92 -5.12 -21.45
N GLU A 76 4.02 -5.68 -22.25
CA GLU A 76 4.34 -6.44 -23.47
C GLU A 76 4.69 -5.50 -24.64
N SER A 77 4.06 -4.33 -24.69
CA SER A 77 4.33 -3.23 -25.63
C SER A 77 3.84 -1.90 -25.06
N GLU A 78 4.06 -0.78 -25.75
CA GLU A 78 3.76 0.59 -25.26
C GLU A 78 2.33 0.79 -24.71
N ASN A 79 1.34 0.02 -25.17
CA ASN A 79 -0.05 0.13 -24.72
C ASN A 79 -0.66 -1.23 -24.32
N LEU A 80 0.18 -2.18 -23.89
CA LEU A 80 -0.29 -3.51 -23.49
C LEU A 80 0.40 -3.95 -22.21
N ASP A 81 -0.27 -3.74 -21.09
CA ASP A 81 0.16 -4.28 -19.79
C ASP A 81 -0.56 -5.59 -19.49
N LEU A 82 0.23 -6.58 -19.08
CA LEU A 82 -0.22 -7.94 -18.79
C LEU A 82 0.07 -8.30 -17.33
N ALA A 83 -0.82 -9.09 -16.75
CA ALA A 83 -0.60 -9.69 -15.44
C ALA A 83 -1.00 -11.17 -15.41
N LEU A 84 -0.14 -12.00 -14.84
CA LEU A 84 -0.43 -13.40 -14.50
C LEU A 84 -0.68 -13.51 -13.01
N SER A 85 -1.92 -13.87 -12.64
CA SER A 85 -2.31 -14.17 -11.27
C SER A 85 -2.33 -15.67 -11.04
N PHE A 86 -1.36 -16.15 -10.28
CA PHE A 86 -1.20 -17.55 -9.95
C PHE A 86 -2.13 -17.96 -8.82
N GLN A 87 -2.69 -19.16 -8.93
CA GLN A 87 -3.46 -19.76 -7.84
C GLN A 87 -2.56 -20.16 -6.66
N GLU A 88 -1.32 -20.56 -6.94
CA GLU A 88 -0.36 -21.01 -5.92
C GLU A 88 0.97 -20.25 -6.04
N LYS A 89 1.51 -19.82 -4.90
CA LYS A 89 2.82 -19.15 -4.80
C LYS A 89 3.96 -19.97 -5.43
N VAL A 90 3.95 -21.28 -5.21
CA VAL A 90 5.00 -22.17 -5.74
C VAL A 90 5.03 -22.12 -7.28
N GLY A 91 3.88 -21.99 -7.93
CA GLY A 91 3.80 -21.80 -9.38
C GLY A 91 4.38 -20.47 -9.85
N CYS A 92 4.07 -19.40 -9.11
CA CYS A 92 4.61 -18.08 -9.38
C CYS A 92 6.13 -18.06 -9.20
N ASP A 93 6.65 -18.68 -8.14
CA ASP A 93 8.07 -18.81 -7.87
C ASP A 93 8.79 -19.53 -9.03
N ASP A 94 8.24 -20.65 -9.52
CA ASP A 94 8.83 -21.41 -10.64
C ASP A 94 8.94 -20.58 -11.93
N ILE A 95 7.89 -19.82 -12.26
CA ILE A 95 7.89 -18.98 -13.47
C ILE A 95 8.81 -17.78 -13.28
N TRP A 96 8.80 -17.17 -12.10
CA TRP A 96 9.68 -16.05 -11.76
C TRP A 96 11.15 -16.42 -11.86
N GLU A 97 11.54 -17.59 -11.34
CA GLU A 97 12.91 -18.08 -11.43
C GLU A 97 13.35 -18.24 -12.89
N LYS A 98 12.47 -18.74 -13.76
CA LYS A 98 12.76 -18.84 -15.19
C LYS A 98 12.92 -17.49 -15.87
N ILE A 99 12.08 -16.51 -15.55
CA ILE A 99 12.22 -15.13 -16.06
C ILE A 99 13.57 -14.56 -15.62
N CYS A 100 13.90 -14.65 -14.33
CA CYS A 100 15.16 -14.16 -13.78
C CYS A 100 16.37 -14.84 -14.43
N ASN A 101 16.31 -16.16 -14.64
CA ASN A 101 17.36 -16.92 -15.30
C ASN A 101 17.59 -16.47 -16.75
N VAL A 102 16.52 -16.17 -17.50
CA VAL A 102 16.62 -15.64 -18.87
C VAL A 102 17.28 -14.25 -18.87
N GLN A 103 16.97 -13.41 -17.89
CA GLN A 103 17.51 -12.05 -17.78
C GLN A 103 18.82 -11.93 -17.00
N GLY A 104 19.37 -13.04 -16.48
CA GLY A 104 20.59 -13.04 -15.66
C GLY A 104 20.44 -12.32 -14.32
N LYS A 105 19.23 -12.32 -13.74
CA LYS A 105 18.92 -11.68 -12.46
C LYS A 105 18.83 -12.70 -11.34
N ASP A 106 19.04 -12.24 -10.12
CA ASP A 106 18.83 -13.07 -8.93
C ASP A 106 17.32 -13.22 -8.64
N PRO A 107 16.77 -14.44 -8.47
CA PRO A 107 15.34 -14.64 -8.23
C PRO A 107 14.76 -13.98 -6.97
N THR A 108 15.60 -13.47 -6.07
CA THR A 108 15.18 -12.69 -4.90
C THR A 108 14.73 -11.26 -5.22
N VAL A 109 15.03 -10.75 -6.43
CA VAL A 109 14.54 -9.45 -6.87
C VAL A 109 13.02 -9.47 -7.07
N LEU A 110 12.38 -8.33 -6.86
CA LEU A 110 10.95 -8.13 -7.15
C LEU A 110 10.70 -7.39 -8.47
N LEU A 111 11.75 -6.82 -9.06
CA LEU A 111 11.74 -6.12 -10.34
C LEU A 111 13.01 -6.50 -11.09
N THR A 112 12.87 -6.93 -12.34
CA THR A 112 14.00 -7.49 -13.07
C THR A 112 14.82 -6.45 -13.82
N GLN A 113 14.19 -5.36 -14.31
CA GLN A 113 14.87 -4.24 -14.97
C GLN A 113 14.47 -2.94 -14.32
N ASP A 114 15.42 -2.01 -14.19
CA ASP A 114 15.11 -0.64 -13.83
C ASP A 114 14.30 -0.04 -14.98
N VAL A 115 13.12 0.52 -14.68
CA VAL A 115 12.32 1.21 -15.68
C VAL A 115 13.10 2.46 -16.09
N ILE A 116 13.80 2.38 -17.22
CA ILE A 116 14.47 3.53 -17.83
C ILE A 116 13.32 4.40 -18.36
N ASP A 117 13.07 5.49 -17.64
CA ASP A 117 12.18 6.55 -18.11
C ASP A 117 12.87 7.17 -19.32
N ASP A 118 12.31 6.98 -20.53
CA ASP A 118 12.82 7.53 -21.80
C ASP A 118 12.80 9.07 -21.84
N SER A 119 12.61 9.74 -20.71
CA SER A 119 12.80 11.19 -20.55
C SER A 119 14.28 11.60 -20.46
N ASP A 120 15.20 10.68 -20.19
CA ASP A 120 16.64 10.99 -20.11
C ASP A 120 17.34 10.71 -21.45
N ASN A 121 17.37 11.71 -22.34
CA ASN A 121 18.26 11.73 -23.50
C ASN A 121 19.73 11.56 -23.03
N ALA A 122 20.23 10.33 -23.11
CA ALA A 122 21.54 9.93 -22.65
C ALA A 122 22.60 10.21 -23.72
N ASP A 123 23.25 11.37 -23.62
CA ASP A 123 24.50 11.66 -24.33
C ASP A 123 25.38 12.62 -23.48
N ASP A 124 25.69 12.21 -22.24
CA ASP A 124 26.70 12.89 -21.43
C ASP A 124 27.57 11.89 -20.61
N PRO A 125 28.87 11.72 -20.95
CA PRO A 125 29.78 10.77 -20.30
C PRO A 125 30.17 11.10 -18.86
N ASP A 126 29.82 12.27 -18.33
CA ASP A 126 30.34 12.76 -17.03
C ASP A 126 29.60 12.21 -15.78
N ARG A 127 28.59 11.34 -15.94
CA ARG A 127 27.76 10.87 -14.80
C ARG A 127 28.38 9.84 -13.86
N TYR A 128 29.54 9.23 -14.14
CA TYR A 128 30.18 8.34 -13.15
C TYR A 128 30.67 9.08 -11.89
N ALA A 129 30.77 10.41 -11.92
CA ALA A 129 31.02 11.25 -10.74
C ALA A 129 29.74 11.76 -10.05
N SER A 130 28.54 11.54 -10.62
CA SER A 130 27.28 12.14 -10.16
C SER A 130 26.32 11.21 -9.40
N SER A 131 26.64 9.93 -9.23
CA SER A 131 25.80 9.00 -8.48
C SER A 131 25.69 9.37 -6.98
N THR A 132 26.64 10.14 -6.45
CA THR A 132 26.62 10.64 -5.07
C THR A 132 25.84 11.95 -4.91
N SER A 133 25.64 12.73 -6.00
CA SER A 133 24.94 14.02 -5.95
C SER A 133 23.42 13.90 -6.18
N GLN A 134 22.94 12.87 -6.87
CA GLN A 134 21.49 12.62 -7.06
C GLN A 134 20.77 12.06 -5.81
N LEU A 135 21.51 11.48 -4.86
CA LEU A 135 20.98 11.06 -3.55
C LEU A 135 20.52 12.25 -2.68
N ASN A 136 20.96 13.47 -2.99
CA ASN A 136 20.73 14.68 -2.19
C ASN A 136 19.74 15.69 -2.79
N GLN A 137 19.09 15.40 -3.92
CA GLN A 137 18.08 16.31 -4.45
C GLN A 137 16.74 16.05 -3.76
N ALA A 138 16.15 17.05 -3.12
CA ALA A 138 14.78 16.96 -2.60
C ALA A 138 13.79 16.75 -3.76
N ILE A 139 12.64 16.11 -3.50
CA ILE A 139 11.54 16.13 -4.46
C ILE A 139 10.84 17.46 -4.29
N ASP A 140 10.63 18.20 -5.38
CA ASP A 140 9.91 19.46 -5.31
C ASP A 140 8.40 19.17 -5.23
N LEU A 141 7.83 19.38 -4.04
CA LEU A 141 6.40 19.21 -3.82
C LEU A 141 5.67 20.51 -4.23
N PRO A 142 4.57 20.42 -5.00
CA PRO A 142 3.74 21.57 -5.31
C PRO A 142 3.29 22.30 -4.03
N THR A 143 3.08 23.61 -4.13
CA THR A 143 2.50 24.39 -3.02
C THR A 143 1.12 23.83 -2.67
N CYS A 144 0.86 23.64 -1.37
CA CYS A 144 -0.39 23.05 -0.88
C CYS A 144 -1.57 24.03 -1.02
N GLU A 145 -2.18 24.06 -2.19
CA GLU A 145 -3.27 24.95 -2.58
C GLU A 145 -4.36 24.18 -3.34
N LEU A 146 -5.62 24.61 -3.23
CA LEU A 146 -6.78 23.91 -3.84
C LEU A 146 -6.57 23.68 -5.34
N GLY A 147 -6.04 24.69 -6.06
CA GLY A 147 -5.82 24.61 -7.50
C GLY A 147 -4.66 23.72 -7.94
N ARG A 148 -3.85 23.18 -7.02
CA ARG A 148 -2.70 22.30 -7.32
C ARG A 148 -2.88 20.88 -6.80
N LEU A 149 -4.04 20.54 -6.23
CA LEU A 149 -4.30 19.23 -5.64
C LEU A 149 -4.12 18.06 -6.62
N GLU A 150 -4.48 18.26 -7.90
CA GLU A 150 -4.25 17.26 -8.95
C GLU A 150 -2.76 16.99 -9.18
N GLU A 151 -1.95 18.04 -9.30
CA GLU A 151 -0.48 17.96 -9.41
C GLU A 151 0.15 17.26 -8.20
N ILE A 152 -0.38 17.54 -6.99
CA ILE A 152 0.08 16.89 -5.75
C ILE A 152 -0.22 15.38 -5.79
N VAL A 153 -1.42 14.98 -6.23
CA VAL A 153 -1.77 13.57 -6.41
C VAL A 153 -0.80 12.89 -7.37
N GLU A 154 -0.46 13.53 -8.50
CA GLU A 154 0.48 12.98 -9.47
C GLU A 154 1.89 12.78 -8.88
N VAL A 155 2.43 13.79 -8.20
CA VAL A 155 3.78 13.71 -7.60
C VAL A 155 3.85 12.62 -6.53
N ILE A 156 2.82 12.52 -5.68
CA ILE A 156 2.76 11.48 -4.63
C ILE A 156 2.62 10.09 -5.26
N SER A 157 1.81 9.95 -6.31
CA SER A 157 1.63 8.69 -7.04
C SER A 157 2.93 8.23 -7.70
N GLN A 158 3.63 9.13 -8.38
CA GLN A 158 4.93 8.84 -9.01
C GLN A 158 6.00 8.49 -7.97
N GLY A 159 5.96 9.13 -6.80
CA GLY A 159 6.84 8.82 -5.67
C GLY A 159 6.65 7.41 -5.13
N ALA A 160 5.45 6.83 -5.25
CA ALA A 160 5.14 5.50 -4.77
C ALA A 160 5.84 4.38 -5.57
N ASN A 161 6.23 4.66 -6.82
CA ASN A 161 6.74 3.67 -7.78
C ASN A 161 8.17 3.18 -7.49
N SER A 162 8.95 3.91 -6.69
CA SER A 162 10.32 3.54 -6.33
C SER A 162 10.58 3.78 -4.85
N GLN A 163 11.29 2.84 -4.19
CA GLN A 163 11.63 2.97 -2.78
C GLN A 163 12.47 4.22 -2.49
N ILE A 164 13.41 4.57 -3.38
CA ILE A 164 14.27 5.75 -3.23
C ILE A 164 13.46 7.04 -3.35
N LYS A 165 12.54 7.11 -4.33
CA LYS A 165 11.66 8.28 -4.49
C LYS A 165 10.69 8.40 -3.30
N LYS A 166 10.16 7.28 -2.81
CA LYS A 166 9.31 7.22 -1.62
C LYS A 166 10.03 7.74 -0.37
N ASP A 167 11.27 7.32 -0.13
CA ASP A 167 12.06 7.78 1.02
C ASP A 167 12.36 9.29 0.96
N ARG A 168 12.65 9.80 -0.23
CA ARG A 168 12.83 11.25 -0.47
C ARG A 168 11.54 12.03 -0.26
N LEU A 169 10.41 11.49 -0.72
CA LEU A 169 9.11 12.12 -0.58
C LEU A 169 8.69 12.18 0.89
N VAL A 170 8.89 11.10 1.65
CA VAL A 170 8.68 11.06 3.10
C VAL A 170 9.49 12.15 3.80
N THR A 171 10.79 12.24 3.49
CA THR A 171 11.66 13.28 4.06
C THR A 171 11.16 14.69 3.74
N THR A 172 10.68 14.92 2.52
CA THR A 172 10.16 16.23 2.09
C THR A 172 8.84 16.57 2.80
N LEU A 173 7.93 15.59 2.92
CA LEU A 173 6.65 15.75 3.63
C LEU A 173 6.85 16.14 5.09
N GLU A 174 7.86 15.56 5.75
CA GLU A 174 8.23 15.87 7.14
C GLU A 174 8.84 17.27 7.28
N GLN A 175 9.82 17.61 6.44
CA GLN A 175 10.54 18.88 6.55
C GLN A 175 9.66 20.10 6.26
N THR A 176 8.59 19.93 5.48
CA THR A 176 7.70 21.01 5.07
C THR A 176 6.41 21.10 5.88
N ASP A 177 6.23 20.25 6.90
CA ASP A 177 4.97 20.10 7.64
C ASP A 177 3.76 19.92 6.70
N TYR A 178 3.98 19.23 5.57
CA TYR A 178 3.03 19.22 4.46
C TYR A 178 1.66 18.64 4.84
N ILE A 179 1.66 17.64 5.73
CA ILE A 179 0.44 16.99 6.24
C ILE A 179 -0.45 17.98 6.99
N LYS A 180 0.16 18.91 7.74
CA LYS A 180 -0.58 19.97 8.42
C LYS A 180 -1.24 20.92 7.40
N GLN A 181 -0.50 21.29 6.35
CA GLN A 181 -1.05 22.12 5.28
C GLN A 181 -2.23 21.42 4.58
N LEU A 182 -2.13 20.12 4.33
CA LEU A 182 -3.23 19.32 3.76
C LEU A 182 -4.46 19.30 4.68
N THR A 183 -4.30 19.16 6.00
CA THR A 183 -5.42 19.24 6.94
C THR A 183 -6.06 20.63 6.98
N GLU A 184 -5.27 21.70 6.90
CA GLU A 184 -5.79 23.07 6.82
C GLU A 184 -6.56 23.32 5.51
N LEU A 185 -6.08 22.74 4.41
CA LEU A 185 -6.72 22.80 3.11
C LEU A 185 -8.02 21.98 3.08
N PHE A 186 -8.04 20.83 3.76
CA PHE A 186 -9.24 20.03 3.95
C PHE A 186 -10.36 20.82 4.61
N HIS A 187 -10.08 21.54 5.71
CA HIS A 187 -11.09 22.38 6.37
C HIS A 187 -11.69 23.40 5.41
N LYS A 188 -10.86 24.07 4.60
CA LYS A 188 -11.32 25.02 3.57
C LYS A 188 -12.17 24.34 2.49
N ALA A 189 -11.72 23.18 1.99
CA ALA A 189 -12.45 22.44 0.95
C ALA A 189 -13.80 21.93 1.46
N GLU A 190 -13.85 21.47 2.72
CA GLU A 190 -15.08 21.02 3.38
C GLU A 190 -16.06 22.17 3.60
N ASP A 191 -15.58 23.34 4.04
CA ASP A 191 -16.41 24.54 4.22
C ASP A 191 -16.99 25.07 2.90
N LEU A 192 -16.24 24.91 1.79
CA LEU A 192 -16.67 25.30 0.45
C LEU A 192 -17.53 24.23 -0.25
N GLU A 193 -17.70 23.06 0.36
CA GLU A 193 -18.31 21.88 -0.26
C GLU A 193 -17.67 21.50 -1.61
N ASP A 194 -16.37 21.75 -1.77
CA ASP A 194 -15.61 21.47 -3.00
C ASP A 194 -15.25 19.98 -3.09
N MET A 195 -16.15 19.21 -3.68
CA MET A 195 -16.03 17.76 -3.80
C MET A 195 -14.79 17.32 -4.60
N ASN A 196 -14.35 18.08 -5.60
CA ASN A 196 -13.18 17.70 -6.38
C ASN A 196 -11.92 17.78 -5.52
N SER A 197 -11.75 18.89 -4.81
CA SER A 197 -10.65 19.06 -3.85
C SER A 197 -10.68 17.99 -2.77
N LEU A 198 -11.87 17.65 -2.24
CA LEU A 198 -12.04 16.62 -1.22
C LEU A 198 -11.64 15.22 -1.74
N TYR A 199 -11.94 14.89 -3.00
CA TYR A 199 -11.51 13.63 -3.62
C TYR A 199 -9.99 13.56 -3.82
N HIS A 200 -9.36 14.65 -4.25
CA HIS A 200 -7.90 14.69 -4.34
C HIS A 200 -7.23 14.57 -2.96
N LEU A 201 -7.75 15.27 -1.95
CA LEU A 201 -7.27 15.15 -0.57
C LEU A 201 -7.40 13.72 -0.02
N TYR A 202 -8.52 13.05 -0.31
CA TYR A 202 -8.70 11.63 -0.01
C TYR A 202 -7.60 10.79 -0.65
N GLU A 203 -7.34 10.97 -1.95
CA GLU A 203 -6.31 10.19 -2.67
C GLU A 203 -4.92 10.44 -2.09
N ILE A 204 -4.57 11.71 -1.83
CA ILE A 204 -3.29 12.11 -1.24
C ILE A 204 -3.07 11.43 0.10
N ILE A 205 -3.99 11.60 1.06
CA ILE A 205 -3.85 11.01 2.40
C ILE A 205 -3.85 9.49 2.34
N ARG A 206 -4.68 8.89 1.48
CA ARG A 206 -4.69 7.45 1.27
C ARG A 206 -3.29 6.98 0.84
N GLN A 207 -2.71 7.58 -0.19
CA GLN A 207 -1.39 7.19 -0.69
C GLN A 207 -0.27 7.38 0.34
N ILE A 208 -0.29 8.48 1.10
CA ILE A 208 0.69 8.72 2.17
C ILE A 208 0.61 7.62 3.25
N ILE A 209 -0.61 7.17 3.63
CA ILE A 209 -0.77 6.02 4.53
C ILE A 209 -0.17 4.75 3.90
N PHE A 210 -0.38 4.52 2.60
CA PHE A 210 0.17 3.37 1.86
C PHE A 210 1.70 3.41 1.65
N PHE A 211 2.38 4.54 1.90
CA PHE A 211 3.83 4.53 1.92
C PHE A 211 4.39 3.63 3.01
N ASN A 212 3.58 3.33 4.03
CA ASN A 212 3.88 2.35 5.06
C ASN A 212 5.22 2.65 5.76
N LYS A 213 5.43 3.93 6.11
CA LYS A 213 6.60 4.43 6.82
C LYS A 213 6.21 4.91 8.22
N HIS A 214 6.96 4.45 9.22
CA HIS A 214 6.68 4.77 10.63
C HIS A 214 6.66 6.28 10.88
N ALA A 215 7.63 7.01 10.33
CA ALA A 215 7.80 8.42 10.60
C ALA A 215 6.60 9.28 10.10
N LEU A 216 5.93 8.85 9.02
CA LEU A 216 4.66 9.46 8.59
C LEU A 216 3.50 9.14 9.54
N TYR A 217 3.47 7.96 10.14
CA TYR A 217 2.42 7.59 11.10
C TYR A 217 2.49 8.40 12.38
N ASP A 218 3.69 8.76 12.84
CA ASP A 218 3.86 9.66 13.99
C ASP A 218 3.18 11.02 13.75
N VAL A 219 3.19 11.51 12.51
CA VAL A 219 2.57 12.78 12.12
C VAL A 219 1.07 12.63 11.84
N ILE A 220 0.67 11.65 11.02
CA ILE A 220 -0.74 11.46 10.60
C ILE A 220 -1.61 11.05 11.78
N PHE A 221 -1.09 10.20 12.67
CA PHE A 221 -1.86 9.69 13.80
C PHE A 221 -1.67 10.51 15.08
N ALA A 222 -1.00 11.65 14.99
CA ALA A 222 -0.96 12.62 16.08
C ALA A 222 -2.38 13.00 16.53
N GLU A 223 -2.59 13.12 17.84
CA GLU A 223 -3.92 13.29 18.45
C GLU A 223 -4.68 14.51 17.91
N ASP A 224 -3.95 15.58 17.59
CA ASP A 224 -4.47 16.84 17.06
C ASP A 224 -4.96 16.74 15.61
N LYS A 225 -4.45 15.78 14.81
CA LYS A 225 -4.77 15.62 13.38
C LYS A 225 -5.66 14.43 13.08
N LEU A 226 -5.69 13.44 13.97
CA LEU A 226 -6.31 12.14 13.69
C LEU A 226 -7.79 12.24 13.26
N MET A 227 -8.56 13.15 13.87
CA MET A 227 -9.96 13.37 13.49
C MET A 227 -10.11 14.03 12.12
N ASP A 228 -9.15 14.87 11.72
CA ASP A 228 -9.14 15.51 10.41
C ASP A 228 -8.75 14.51 9.33
N ILE A 229 -7.76 13.65 9.61
CA ILE A 229 -7.40 12.53 8.74
C ILE A 229 -8.60 11.60 8.51
N ILE A 230 -9.33 11.24 9.57
CA ILE A 230 -10.56 10.45 9.44
C ILE A 230 -11.60 11.21 8.60
N GLY A 231 -11.69 12.53 8.76
CA GLY A 231 -12.56 13.40 7.98
C GLY A 231 -12.24 13.38 6.49
N ILE A 232 -10.97 13.48 6.13
CA ILE A 232 -10.50 13.37 4.74
C ILE A 232 -10.87 11.99 4.17
N LEU A 233 -10.67 10.92 4.94
CA LEU A 233 -10.99 9.56 4.53
C LEU A 233 -12.50 9.29 4.35
N GLU A 234 -13.39 10.19 4.79
CA GLU A 234 -14.83 10.09 4.51
C GLU A 234 -15.14 10.24 3.02
N TYR A 235 -14.31 10.97 2.26
CA TYR A 235 -14.59 11.41 0.89
C TYR A 235 -14.03 10.45 -0.16
N SER A 236 -14.22 9.14 0.03
CA SER A 236 -13.86 8.15 -0.97
C SER A 236 -14.64 8.37 -2.28
N PRO A 237 -14.02 8.19 -3.47
CA PRO A 237 -14.72 8.23 -4.76
C PRO A 237 -15.87 7.21 -4.88
N ALA A 238 -15.81 6.11 -4.11
CA ALA A 238 -16.86 5.10 -4.05
C ALA A 238 -18.10 5.56 -3.25
N GLY A 239 -18.06 6.74 -2.63
CA GLY A 239 -19.14 7.33 -1.88
C GLY A 239 -18.74 7.72 -0.45
N ARG A 240 -19.41 8.76 0.06
CA ARG A 240 -19.10 9.33 1.37
C ARG A 240 -19.56 8.43 2.52
N LYS A 241 -18.65 8.09 3.43
CA LYS A 241 -18.96 7.40 4.70
C LYS A 241 -18.74 8.33 5.88
N LYS A 242 -19.70 8.45 6.78
CA LYS A 242 -19.62 9.37 7.93
C LYS A 242 -18.82 8.79 9.11
N HIS A 243 -17.53 8.56 8.91
CA HIS A 243 -16.65 7.96 9.91
C HIS A 243 -16.53 8.79 11.19
N ARG A 244 -16.41 10.13 11.09
CA ARG A 244 -16.33 11.01 12.27
C ARG A 244 -17.62 10.98 13.09
N GLU A 245 -18.78 10.87 12.44
CA GLU A 245 -20.08 10.75 13.12
C GLU A 245 -20.13 9.46 13.95
N PHE A 246 -19.72 8.33 13.36
CA PHE A 246 -19.64 7.05 14.07
C PHE A 246 -18.72 7.13 15.30
N ILE A 247 -17.51 7.65 15.13
CA ILE A 247 -16.52 7.70 16.22
C ILE A 247 -16.95 8.66 17.34
N ARG A 248 -17.57 9.80 17.01
CA ARG A 248 -18.03 10.77 18.01
C ARG A 248 -19.28 10.31 18.76
N ASN A 249 -20.22 9.68 18.07
CA ASN A 249 -21.57 9.49 18.59
C ASN A 249 -21.90 8.02 18.94
N GLN A 250 -21.21 7.05 18.32
CA GLN A 250 -21.55 5.62 18.47
C GLN A 250 -20.43 4.82 19.15
N ALA A 251 -19.16 5.17 18.92
CA ALA A 251 -18.03 4.56 19.61
C ALA A 251 -17.95 5.07 21.06
N THR A 252 -18.61 4.38 21.98
CA THR A 252 -18.59 4.70 23.41
C THR A 252 -17.39 4.03 24.09
N PHE A 253 -16.52 4.84 24.68
CA PHE A 253 -15.47 4.33 25.55
C PHE A 253 -16.09 3.94 26.91
N LYS A 254 -15.95 2.68 27.27
CA LYS A 254 -16.48 2.12 28.51
C LYS A 254 -15.32 1.74 29.43
N GLU A 255 -15.17 2.48 30.50
CA GLU A 255 -14.23 2.17 31.56
C GLU A 255 -14.84 1.11 32.48
N VAL A 256 -14.34 -0.12 32.39
CA VAL A 256 -14.71 -1.19 33.33
C VAL A 256 -14.13 -0.90 34.72
N LEU A 257 -12.94 -0.32 34.75
CA LEU A 257 -12.28 0.19 35.94
C LEU A 257 -11.79 1.61 35.66
N PRO A 258 -11.92 2.55 36.61
CA PRO A 258 -11.45 3.92 36.42
C PRO A 258 -9.96 3.99 36.10
N LEU A 259 -9.64 4.62 34.98
CA LEU A 259 -8.29 4.92 34.55
C LEU A 259 -7.91 6.33 35.02
N HIS A 260 -6.89 6.44 35.86
CA HIS A 260 -6.48 7.72 36.46
C HIS A 260 -5.40 8.44 35.63
N ASN A 261 -4.80 7.75 34.66
CA ASN A 261 -3.78 8.32 33.77
C ASN A 261 -4.44 8.84 32.48
N PRO A 262 -4.54 10.17 32.28
CA PRO A 262 -5.14 10.75 31.08
C PRO A 262 -4.32 10.46 29.81
N GLU A 263 -3.00 10.30 29.90
CA GLU A 263 -2.14 9.95 28.77
C GLU A 263 -2.43 8.52 28.29
N LEU A 264 -2.65 7.59 29.22
CA LEU A 264 -3.09 6.23 28.91
C LEU A 264 -4.45 6.22 28.19
N VAL A 265 -5.39 7.04 28.68
CA VAL A 265 -6.72 7.18 28.05
C VAL A 265 -6.58 7.73 26.63
N SER A 266 -5.77 8.79 26.42
CA SER A 266 -5.47 9.32 25.08
C SER A 266 -4.87 8.23 24.18
N LYS A 267 -3.88 7.47 24.67
CA LYS A 267 -3.24 6.37 23.93
C LYS A 267 -4.25 5.28 23.54
N ILE A 268 -5.18 4.92 24.42
CA ILE A 268 -6.27 3.97 24.12
C ILE A 268 -7.16 4.51 22.99
N HIS A 269 -7.57 5.78 23.06
CA HIS A 269 -8.37 6.41 22.01
C HIS A 269 -7.63 6.51 20.67
N GLN A 270 -6.37 6.91 20.68
CA GLN A 270 -5.52 6.95 19.50
C GLN A 270 -5.44 5.56 18.87
N THR A 271 -5.14 4.53 19.67
CA THR A 271 -5.03 3.14 19.21
C THR A 271 -6.32 2.64 18.59
N TYR A 272 -7.46 2.91 19.22
CA TYR A 272 -8.78 2.57 18.68
C TYR A 272 -9.04 3.27 17.33
N ARG A 273 -8.76 4.57 17.23
CA ARG A 273 -9.00 5.35 16.02
C ARG A 273 -8.07 4.94 14.87
N VAL A 274 -6.81 4.62 15.14
CA VAL A 274 -5.87 4.10 14.13
C VAL A 274 -6.29 2.71 13.66
N GLN A 275 -6.71 1.82 14.57
CA GLN A 275 -7.30 0.53 14.22
C GLN A 275 -8.58 0.71 13.39
N TYR A 276 -9.41 1.71 13.70
CA TYR A 276 -10.60 2.02 12.92
C TYR A 276 -10.24 2.49 11.50
N ILE A 277 -9.23 3.35 11.33
CA ILE A 277 -8.72 3.72 10.01
C ILE A 277 -8.33 2.48 9.24
N GLN A 278 -7.52 1.61 9.86
CA GLN A 278 -7.07 0.36 9.27
C GLN A 278 -8.26 -0.48 8.78
N ASP A 279 -9.25 -0.73 9.64
CA ASP A 279 -10.29 -1.73 9.39
C ASP A 279 -11.50 -1.21 8.59
N CYS A 280 -11.80 0.09 8.70
CA CYS A 280 -13.06 0.66 8.20
C CYS A 280 -12.87 1.73 7.10
N CYS A 281 -11.77 2.48 7.14
CA CYS A 281 -11.54 3.59 6.21
C CYS A 281 -10.78 3.16 4.94
N LEU A 282 -9.91 2.15 5.05
CA LEU A 282 -9.09 1.67 3.94
C LEU A 282 -9.84 0.57 3.13
N PRO A 283 -9.62 0.48 1.81
CA PRO A 283 -10.39 -0.41 0.95
C PRO A 283 -10.10 -1.90 1.23
N PRO A 284 -11.09 -2.81 1.02
CA PRO A 284 -11.00 -4.23 1.38
C PRO A 284 -9.78 -5.00 0.84
N PRO A 285 -9.23 -4.76 -0.37
CA PRO A 285 -8.01 -5.47 -0.81
C PRO A 285 -6.83 -5.30 0.15
N CYS A 286 -6.77 -4.19 0.89
CA CYS A 286 -5.69 -3.86 1.82
C CYS A 286 -5.82 -4.54 3.19
N LEU A 287 -7.02 -5.03 3.53
CA LEU A 287 -7.31 -5.70 4.81
C LEU A 287 -6.86 -7.17 4.81
N PHE A 288 -6.76 -7.78 3.64
CA PHE A 288 -6.55 -9.23 3.49
C PHE A 288 -5.12 -9.64 3.15
N ASP A 289 -4.21 -8.70 2.90
CA ASP A 289 -2.79 -8.99 2.73
C ASP A 289 -2.03 -8.79 4.06
N GLU A 290 -1.37 -9.84 4.55
CA GLU A 290 -0.56 -9.80 5.77
C GLU A 290 0.62 -8.82 5.66
N HIS A 291 1.18 -8.63 4.46
CA HIS A 291 2.36 -7.80 4.23
C HIS A 291 2.04 -6.33 3.89
N THR A 292 0.87 -6.05 3.29
CA THR A 292 0.38 -4.68 3.11
C THR A 292 0.13 -4.02 4.47
N LEU A 293 0.63 -2.80 4.62
CA LEU A 293 0.52 -2.01 5.86
C LEU A 293 1.15 -2.68 7.09
N SER A 294 2.19 -3.50 6.92
CA SER A 294 2.90 -4.16 8.02
C SER A 294 3.41 -3.18 9.10
N THR A 295 3.84 -1.99 8.70
CA THR A 295 4.27 -0.94 9.64
C THR A 295 3.09 -0.36 10.40
N LEU A 296 1.91 -0.25 9.78
CA LEU A 296 0.68 0.18 10.48
C LEU A 296 0.25 -0.85 11.52
N LYS A 297 0.26 -2.13 11.13
CA LYS A 297 -0.04 -3.25 12.03
C LYS A 297 0.95 -3.29 13.20
N SER A 298 2.23 -3.04 12.92
CA SER A 298 3.27 -2.94 13.94
C SER A 298 3.02 -1.75 14.87
N PHE A 299 2.70 -0.56 14.33
CA PHE A 299 2.37 0.64 15.11
C PHE A 299 1.22 0.37 16.09
N VAL A 300 0.13 -0.23 15.60
CA VAL A 300 -1.01 -0.59 16.46
C VAL A 300 -0.63 -1.64 17.51
N SER A 301 0.21 -2.61 17.16
CA SER A 301 0.67 -3.64 18.10
C SER A 301 1.58 -3.08 19.19
N ILE A 302 2.50 -2.18 18.84
CA ILE A 302 3.36 -1.46 19.78
C ILE A 302 2.50 -0.65 20.74
N ASN A 303 1.52 0.11 20.23
CA ASN A 303 0.60 0.86 21.09
C ASN A 303 -0.18 -0.05 22.06
N LYS A 304 -0.65 -1.21 21.60
CA LYS A 304 -1.33 -2.20 22.48
C LYS A 304 -0.40 -2.70 23.59
N ILE A 305 0.86 -2.97 23.26
CA ILE A 305 1.88 -3.38 24.25
C ILE A 305 2.11 -2.25 25.26
N GLU A 306 2.29 -1.01 24.82
CA GLU A 306 2.47 0.15 25.69
C GLU A 306 1.28 0.37 26.65
N ILE A 307 0.05 0.24 26.15
CA ILE A 307 -1.16 0.31 26.97
C ILE A 307 -1.16 -0.80 28.05
N ILE A 308 -0.84 -2.04 27.67
CA ILE A 308 -0.78 -3.16 28.61
C ILE A 308 0.30 -2.94 29.66
N SER A 309 1.49 -2.51 29.25
CA SER A 309 2.60 -2.21 30.17
C SER A 309 2.23 -1.11 31.16
N ALA A 310 1.63 -0.01 30.68
CA ALA A 310 1.19 1.08 31.56
C ALA A 310 0.15 0.64 32.59
N LEU A 311 -0.75 -0.29 32.22
CA LEU A 311 -1.72 -0.88 33.16
C LEU A 311 -1.05 -1.83 34.16
N GLN A 312 -0.05 -2.61 33.72
CA GLN A 312 0.68 -3.53 34.60
C GLN A 312 1.56 -2.79 35.63
N GLU A 313 2.12 -1.64 35.25
CA GLU A 313 2.95 -0.80 36.11
C GLU A 313 2.12 0.03 37.12
N ASP A 314 0.82 0.24 36.87
CA ASP A 314 -0.10 0.87 37.83
C ASP A 314 -0.51 -0.14 38.91
N GLU A 315 0.26 -0.22 39.99
CA GLU A 315 -0.02 -1.08 41.16
C GLU A 315 -1.44 -0.84 41.72
N GLY A 316 -1.90 0.42 41.72
CA GLY A 316 -3.22 0.78 42.22
C GLY A 316 -4.34 0.20 41.36
N PHE A 317 -4.20 0.30 40.03
CA PHE A 317 -5.09 -0.35 39.08
C PHE A 317 -5.07 -1.87 39.24
N MET A 318 -3.89 -2.49 39.30
CA MET A 318 -3.75 -3.94 39.43
C MET A 318 -4.37 -4.47 40.74
N CYS A 319 -4.19 -3.77 41.86
CA CYS A 319 -4.87 -4.10 43.10
C CYS A 319 -6.41 -4.06 42.94
N ARG A 320 -6.97 -2.99 42.37
CA ARG A 320 -8.42 -2.89 42.14
C ARG A 320 -8.93 -3.99 41.21
N LEU A 321 -8.21 -4.27 40.12
CA LEU A 321 -8.54 -5.34 39.18
C LEU A 321 -8.61 -6.70 39.87
N PHE A 322 -7.58 -7.07 40.65
CA PHE A 322 -7.58 -8.35 41.35
C PHE A 322 -8.58 -8.41 42.50
N THR A 323 -8.94 -7.29 43.12
CA THR A 323 -10.03 -7.24 44.09
C THR A 323 -11.36 -7.55 43.41
N CYS A 324 -11.67 -6.91 42.27
CA CYS A 324 -12.88 -7.19 41.51
C CYS A 324 -12.92 -8.64 41.01
N LEU A 325 -11.82 -9.20 40.49
CA LEU A 325 -11.77 -10.60 40.03
C LEU A 325 -11.97 -11.64 41.15
N LYS A 326 -11.79 -11.26 42.41
CA LYS A 326 -12.03 -12.11 43.60
C LYS A 326 -13.41 -11.91 44.21
N ASP A 327 -14.20 -10.98 43.69
CA ASP A 327 -15.54 -10.69 44.19
C ASP A 327 -16.48 -11.84 43.82
N PRO A 328 -17.14 -12.49 44.80
CA PRO A 328 -18.06 -13.60 44.56
C PRO A 328 -19.30 -13.25 43.73
N GLU A 329 -19.57 -11.96 43.44
CA GLU A 329 -20.63 -11.54 42.52
C GLU A 329 -20.18 -11.46 41.03
N THR A 330 -18.93 -11.84 40.72
CA THR A 330 -18.36 -11.75 39.35
C THR A 330 -18.58 -13.02 38.50
N ASP A 331 -19.39 -13.97 38.97
CA ASP A 331 -19.76 -15.21 38.23
C ASP A 331 -20.81 -14.96 37.11
#